data_AF-A0A842RSW8-F1
#
_entry.id   AF-A0A842RSW8-F1
#
_cell.length_a   1.000
_cell.length_b   1.000
_cell.length_c   1.000
_cell.angle_alpha   90.00
_cell.angle_beta   90.00
_cell.angle_gamma   90.00
#
_symmetry.space_group_name_H-M   'P 1'
#
loop_
_entity.id
_entity.type
_entity.pdbx_description
1 polymer ?
#
loop_
_entity_poly.entity_id
_entity_poly.type
_entity_poly.pdbx_seq_one_letter_code
_entity_poly.pdbx_strand_id
1 'polypeptide(L)'
;MNKEKMMNDESVGFNKKSILLIVVLIVIGIITGLLVSYYFLIDANESIEKWNDGIEEWREKWQNHSWGNYSWGNSSWGNYSNWNNTNNETTSDSDNSNWTGFYQYLTPLTFNDVILPIITVILLTISAYFLFALNLIYGKIYINTKSKYILGLILVLIPLLVVSTFLIRVVKSLFFSSALEYSMISNILGFGINGLGGMLSIISVFMILGLSILLYLSNQ
;
A
#
# COMPACT_ATOMS: atom_id res chain seq x y z
N MET A 1 -9.95 -24.45 -62.09
CA MET A 1 -10.63 -23.81 -60.94
C MET A 1 -10.12 -24.50 -59.67
N ASN A 2 -8.98 -24.06 -59.14
CA ASN A 2 -8.27 -24.74 -58.04
C ASN A 2 -7.43 -23.74 -57.22
N LYS A 3 -7.98 -22.53 -56.97
CA LYS A 3 -7.32 -21.48 -56.16
C LYS A 3 -7.96 -21.28 -54.79
N GLU A 4 -9.10 -21.89 -54.50
CA GLU A 4 -9.83 -21.66 -53.24
C GLU A 4 -9.38 -22.53 -52.06
N LYS A 5 -8.44 -23.47 -52.25
CA LYS A 5 -8.02 -24.39 -51.19
C LYS A 5 -6.71 -24.03 -50.47
N MET A 6 -6.16 -22.84 -50.73
CA MET A 6 -4.87 -22.39 -50.15
C MET A 6 -4.97 -21.20 -49.18
N MET A 7 -6.16 -20.72 -48.83
CA MET A 7 -6.32 -19.55 -47.94
C MET A 7 -6.99 -19.83 -46.59
N ASN A 8 -7.00 -21.08 -46.10
CA ASN A 8 -7.76 -21.41 -44.88
C ASN A 8 -6.97 -22.10 -43.75
N ASP A 9 -5.65 -22.22 -43.81
CA ASP A 9 -4.89 -22.97 -42.79
C ASP A 9 -3.68 -22.23 -42.18
N GLU A 10 -3.62 -20.90 -42.33
CA GLU A 10 -2.82 -20.06 -41.43
C GLU A 10 -3.72 -19.47 -40.33
N SER A 11 -4.60 -20.29 -39.75
CA SER A 11 -5.05 -19.95 -38.41
C SER A 11 -3.81 -20.11 -37.52
N VAL A 12 -3.25 -18.99 -37.08
CA VAL A 12 -2.19 -18.95 -36.05
C VAL A 12 -2.75 -19.71 -34.86
N GLY A 13 -2.44 -21.00 -34.79
CA GLY A 13 -3.05 -21.93 -33.87
C GLY A 13 -2.61 -21.55 -32.47
N PHE A 14 -3.42 -20.78 -31.77
CA PHE A 14 -3.17 -20.44 -30.39
C PHE A 14 -2.90 -21.72 -29.60
N ASN A 15 -1.73 -21.82 -28.97
CA ASN A 15 -1.40 -22.97 -28.14
C ASN A 15 -2.31 -22.95 -26.90
N LYS A 16 -3.40 -23.74 -26.94
CA LYS A 16 -4.41 -23.82 -25.88
C LYS A 16 -3.80 -24.06 -24.50
N LYS A 17 -2.65 -24.76 -24.43
CA LYS A 17 -1.93 -25.01 -23.17
C LYS A 17 -1.32 -23.73 -22.59
N SER A 18 -0.76 -22.86 -23.43
CA SER A 18 -0.18 -21.58 -23.00
C SER A 18 -1.26 -20.64 -22.47
N ILE A 19 -2.39 -20.53 -23.17
CA ILE A 19 -3.52 -19.70 -22.73
C ILE A 19 -4.07 -20.23 -21.40
N LEU A 20 -4.26 -21.54 -21.28
CA LEU A 20 -4.71 -22.16 -20.03
C LEU A 20 -3.75 -21.83 -18.87
N LEU A 21 -2.44 -21.91 -19.11
CA LEU A 21 -1.44 -21.59 -18.09
C LEU A 21 -1.50 -20.10 -17.67
N ILE A 22 -1.63 -19.18 -18.62
CA ILE A 22 -1.80 -17.75 -18.34
C ILE A 22 -3.04 -17.51 -17.47
N VAL A 23 -4.19 -18.10 -17.84
CA VAL A 23 -5.44 -17.95 -17.09
C VAL A 23 -5.31 -18.51 -15.68
N VAL A 24 -4.69 -19.68 -15.51
CA VAL A 24 -4.46 -20.30 -14.19
C VAL A 24 -3.56 -19.40 -13.32
N LEU A 25 -2.48 -18.83 -13.87
CA LEU A 25 -1.61 -17.92 -13.13
C LEU A 25 -2.33 -16.65 -12.69
N ILE A 26 -3.20 -16.10 -13.54
CA ILE A 26 -4.03 -14.93 -13.19
C ILE A 26 -4.96 -15.27 -12.03
N VAL A 27 -5.69 -16.39 -12.11
CA VAL A 27 -6.63 -16.80 -11.06
C VAL A 27 -5.92 -17.02 -9.72
N ILE A 28 -4.79 -17.72 -9.72
CA ILE A 28 -3.98 -17.92 -8.51
C ILE A 28 -3.46 -16.58 -7.98
N GLY A 29 -2.98 -15.70 -8.86
CA GLY A 29 -2.50 -14.37 -8.49
C GLY A 29 -3.57 -13.50 -7.85
N ILE A 30 -4.81 -13.55 -8.36
CA ILE A 30 -5.95 -12.82 -7.78
C ILE A 30 -6.27 -13.37 -6.38
N ILE A 31 -6.39 -14.69 -6.23
CA ILE A 31 -6.73 -15.31 -4.93
C ILE A 31 -5.66 -14.97 -3.89
N THR A 32 -4.38 -15.18 -4.21
CA THR A 32 -3.29 -14.86 -3.28
C THR A 32 -3.21 -13.36 -3.02
N GLY A 33 -3.42 -12.52 -4.04
CA GLY A 33 -3.42 -11.07 -3.88
C GLY A 33 -4.49 -10.59 -2.91
N LEU A 34 -5.71 -11.11 -3.03
CA LEU A 34 -6.82 -10.81 -2.10
C LEU A 34 -6.50 -11.25 -0.67
N LEU A 35 -5.94 -12.44 -0.49
CA LEU A 35 -5.52 -12.92 0.84
C LEU A 35 -4.46 -12.00 1.45
N VAL A 36 -3.41 -11.67 0.70
CA VAL A 36 -2.33 -10.77 1.16
C VAL A 36 -2.89 -9.38 1.50
N SER A 37 -3.77 -8.84 0.66
CA SER A 37 -4.45 -7.58 0.93
C SER A 37 -5.29 -7.60 2.21
N TYR A 38 -6.02 -8.69 2.46
CA TYR A 38 -6.79 -8.87 3.69
C TYR A 38 -5.88 -8.88 4.93
N TYR A 39 -4.76 -9.60 4.87
CA TYR A 39 -3.75 -9.59 5.94
C TYR A 39 -3.17 -8.19 6.17
N PHE A 40 -2.89 -7.44 5.10
CA PHE A 40 -2.36 -6.06 5.23
C PHE A 40 -3.38 -5.10 5.84
N LEU A 41 -4.67 -5.25 5.51
CA LEU A 41 -5.72 -4.43 6.10
C LEU A 41 -5.85 -4.66 7.62
N ILE A 42 -5.82 -5.92 8.05
CA ILE A 42 -5.86 -6.26 9.49
C ILE A 42 -4.65 -5.68 10.21
N ASP A 43 -3.45 -5.92 9.68
CA ASP A 43 -2.19 -5.45 10.29
C ASP A 43 -2.12 -3.91 10.35
N ALA A 44 -2.64 -3.23 9.32
CA ALA A 44 -2.75 -1.77 9.31
C ALA A 44 -3.73 -1.27 10.38
N ASN A 45 -4.91 -1.88 10.51
CA ASN A 45 -5.89 -1.51 11.53
C ASN A 45 -5.38 -1.78 12.96
N GLU A 46 -4.69 -2.90 13.20
CA GLU A 46 -4.05 -3.18 14.49
C GLU A 46 -2.95 -2.15 14.82
N SER A 47 -2.19 -1.72 13.81
CA SER A 47 -1.16 -0.70 13.97
C SER A 47 -1.76 0.68 14.27
N ILE A 48 -2.92 1.00 13.68
CA ILE A 48 -3.68 2.22 13.94
C ILE A 48 -4.22 2.23 15.37
N GLU A 49 -4.78 1.11 15.83
CA GLU A 49 -5.29 0.97 17.21
C GLU A 49 -4.17 1.19 18.23
N LYS A 50 -3.03 0.49 18.07
CA LYS A 50 -1.84 0.69 18.92
C LYS A 50 -1.33 2.12 18.93
N TRP A 51 -1.40 2.81 17.79
CA TRP A 51 -1.00 4.21 17.69
C TRP A 51 -1.94 5.11 18.49
N ASN A 52 -3.25 4.90 18.35
CA ASN A 52 -4.28 5.65 19.07
C ASN A 52 -4.17 5.44 20.59
N ASP A 53 -4.01 4.18 21.04
CA ASP A 53 -3.80 3.85 22.45
C ASP A 53 -2.54 4.54 23.02
N GLY A 54 -1.45 4.54 22.24
CA GLY A 54 -0.20 5.20 22.64
C GLY A 54 -0.34 6.73 22.75
N ILE A 55 -1.15 7.35 21.90
CA ILE A 55 -1.49 8.77 22.00
C ILE A 55 -2.33 9.05 23.26
N GLU A 56 -3.29 8.18 23.58
CA GLU A 56 -4.13 8.34 24.77
C GLU A 56 -3.31 8.21 26.06
N GLU A 57 -2.45 7.20 26.15
CA GLU A 57 -1.53 7.02 27.29
C GLU A 57 -0.59 8.24 27.45
N TRP A 58 -0.04 8.73 26.34
CA TRP A 58 0.81 9.91 26.36
C TRP A 58 0.04 11.15 26.82
N ARG A 59 -1.22 11.32 26.38
CA ARG A 59 -2.09 12.43 26.78
C ARG A 59 -2.38 12.39 28.28
N GLU A 60 -2.72 11.22 28.83
CA GLU A 60 -2.95 11.05 30.27
C GLU A 60 -1.70 11.39 31.09
N LYS A 61 -0.53 10.91 30.66
CA LYS A 61 0.75 11.24 31.30
C LYS A 61 1.00 12.74 31.31
N TRP A 62 0.78 13.44 30.19
CA TRP A 62 0.96 14.89 30.11
C TRP A 62 -0.01 15.67 30.99
N GLN A 63 -1.29 15.29 31.01
CA GLN A 63 -2.28 15.95 31.88
C GLN A 63 -1.92 15.77 33.36
N ASN A 64 -1.54 14.55 33.75
CA ASN A 64 -1.14 14.27 35.12
C ASN A 64 0.19 14.95 35.52
N HIS A 65 1.12 15.16 34.57
CA HIS A 65 2.38 15.88 34.83
C HIS A 65 2.20 17.42 34.84
N SER A 66 1.26 17.94 34.06
CA SER A 66 1.00 19.39 33.93
C SER A 66 0.20 19.99 35.11
N TRP A 67 -0.29 19.17 36.03
CA TRP A 67 -1.03 19.61 37.23
C TRP A 67 -0.36 19.21 38.55
N GLY A 68 0.95 18.96 38.52
CA GLY A 68 1.77 19.05 39.72
C GLY A 68 1.85 20.50 40.19
N ASN A 69 0.87 20.92 40.99
CA ASN A 69 0.85 22.10 41.86
C ASN A 69 2.12 22.98 41.81
N TYR A 70 2.19 23.91 40.85
CA TYR A 70 2.74 25.22 41.20
C TYR A 70 1.67 25.93 42.04
N SER A 71 1.47 25.42 43.25
CA SER A 71 1.08 26.27 44.36
C SER A 71 2.22 27.26 44.51
N TRP A 72 2.15 28.37 43.78
CA TRP A 72 2.88 29.57 44.15
C TRP A 72 2.45 29.84 45.58
N GLY A 73 3.32 29.45 46.51
CA GLY A 73 3.13 29.74 47.92
C GLY A 73 2.79 31.21 48.01
N ASN A 74 1.65 31.48 48.67
CA ASN A 74 1.28 32.81 49.14
C ASN A 74 2.38 33.29 50.09
N SER A 75 3.50 33.77 49.56
CA SER A 75 4.43 34.59 50.29
C SER A 75 3.83 35.99 50.31
N SER A 76 3.03 36.23 51.34
CA SER A 76 2.82 37.51 52.02
C SER A 76 3.63 38.68 51.44
N TRP A 77 3.03 39.42 50.51
CA TRP A 77 3.43 40.79 50.22
C TRP A 77 2.19 41.66 50.10
N GLY A 78 2.05 42.58 51.06
CA GLY A 78 1.47 43.89 50.82
C GLY A 78 -0.05 43.98 50.85
N ASN A 79 -0.57 44.40 52.01
CA ASN A 79 -1.74 45.27 52.11
C ASN A 79 -1.72 46.34 50.99
N TYR A 80 -2.69 46.27 50.07
CA TYR A 80 -3.27 47.48 49.49
C TYR A 80 -4.79 47.35 49.46
N SER A 81 -5.39 48.35 50.08
CA SER A 81 -6.80 48.55 50.35
C SER A 81 -7.63 48.78 49.08
N ASN A 82 -8.82 48.17 49.09
CA ASN A 82 -10.09 48.79 48.75
C ASN A 82 -10.30 49.25 47.29
N TRP A 83 -10.99 48.42 46.51
CA TRP A 83 -11.87 48.93 45.46
C TRP A 83 -13.15 48.09 45.38
N ASN A 84 -14.17 48.55 46.10
CA ASN A 84 -15.56 48.27 45.77
C ASN A 84 -15.86 48.84 44.38
N ASN A 85 -16.22 47.99 43.42
CA ASN A 85 -17.25 48.36 42.45
C ASN A 85 -17.88 47.14 41.77
N THR A 86 -19.18 46.96 42.07
CA THR A 86 -20.28 46.52 41.21
C THR A 86 -20.00 45.64 39.98
N ASN A 87 -20.71 44.51 39.97
CA ASN A 87 -21.54 43.98 38.89
C ASN A 87 -20.90 43.90 37.49
N ASN A 88 -20.57 42.68 37.08
CA ASN A 88 -21.17 42.06 35.90
C ASN A 88 -20.77 40.58 35.86
N GLU A 89 -21.74 39.72 36.19
CA GLU A 89 -21.78 38.36 35.64
C GLU A 89 -21.90 38.48 34.12
N THR A 90 -20.77 38.40 33.44
CA THR A 90 -20.71 37.84 32.09
C THR A 90 -19.84 36.60 32.21
N THR A 91 -20.50 35.46 32.33
CA THR A 91 -20.00 34.15 31.92
C THR A 91 -19.66 34.22 30.43
N SER A 92 -18.52 34.82 30.12
CA SER A 92 -17.81 34.52 28.89
C SER A 92 -17.04 33.25 29.18
N ASP A 93 -17.69 32.12 28.87
CA ASP A 93 -17.03 30.85 28.59
C ASP A 93 -15.93 31.15 27.57
N SER A 94 -14.72 31.41 28.07
CA SER A 94 -13.56 31.59 27.24
C SER A 94 -13.22 30.22 26.68
N ASP A 95 -13.61 30.03 25.42
CA ASP A 95 -13.23 28.94 24.53
C ASP A 95 -11.76 28.53 24.74
N ASN A 96 -11.58 27.51 25.57
CA ASN A 96 -10.29 26.85 25.78
C ASN A 96 -10.05 25.82 24.67
N SER A 97 -10.25 26.21 23.41
CA SER A 97 -10.22 25.33 22.24
C SER A 97 -8.87 25.28 21.52
N ASN A 98 -7.81 25.88 22.05
CA ASN A 98 -6.57 26.11 21.28
C ASN A 98 -5.45 25.05 21.42
N TRP A 99 -5.72 23.86 21.98
CA TRP A 99 -4.72 22.77 22.06
C TRP A 99 -5.16 21.41 21.52
N THR A 100 -6.31 21.32 20.82
CA THR A 100 -6.74 20.06 20.17
C THR A 100 -5.99 19.76 18.86
N GLY A 101 -5.14 20.67 18.38
CA GLY A 101 -4.53 20.62 17.04
C GLY A 101 -3.39 19.63 16.82
N PHE A 102 -2.91 18.89 17.84
CA PHE A 102 -1.66 18.11 17.71
C PHE A 102 -1.80 16.58 17.84
N TYR A 103 -2.98 16.04 18.18
CA TYR A 103 -3.18 14.58 18.25
C TYR A 103 -4.21 14.15 17.21
N GLN A 104 -3.72 13.77 16.03
CA GLN A 104 -4.55 13.13 15.01
C GLN A 104 -4.82 11.69 15.45
N TYR A 105 -6.00 11.46 15.99
CA TYR A 105 -6.56 10.10 16.05
C TYR A 105 -6.73 9.61 14.62
N LEU A 106 -6.17 8.44 14.34
CA LEU A 106 -6.29 7.79 13.04
C LEU A 106 -7.62 7.04 13.01
N THR A 107 -8.41 7.25 11.96
CA THR A 107 -9.64 6.50 11.74
C THR A 107 -9.32 5.09 11.22
N PRO A 108 -10.07 4.06 11.66
CA PRO A 108 -9.91 2.71 11.13
C PRO A 108 -10.23 2.70 9.63
N LEU A 109 -9.45 1.96 8.85
CA LEU A 109 -9.57 1.94 7.39
C LEU A 109 -10.81 1.16 6.98
N THR A 110 -11.63 1.77 6.13
CA THR A 110 -12.72 1.06 5.45
C THR A 110 -12.23 0.49 4.12
N PHE A 111 -12.97 -0.48 3.57
CA PHE A 111 -12.61 -1.12 2.31
C PHE A 111 -12.50 -0.13 1.13
N ASN A 112 -13.30 0.95 1.15
CA ASN A 112 -13.29 1.97 0.10
C ASN A 112 -11.98 2.75 0.08
N ASP A 113 -11.39 3.00 1.25
CA ASP A 113 -10.14 3.76 1.39
C ASP A 113 -8.94 2.96 0.90
N VAL A 114 -9.07 1.64 0.87
CA VAL A 114 -7.99 0.71 0.50
C VAL A 114 -8.17 0.02 -0.85
N ILE A 115 -9.16 0.40 -1.66
CA ILE A 115 -9.43 -0.31 -2.91
C ILE A 115 -8.27 -0.23 -3.91
N LEU A 116 -7.61 0.93 -4.02
CA LEU A 116 -6.45 1.10 -4.89
C LEU A 116 -5.24 0.29 -4.42
N PRO A 117 -4.83 0.31 -3.13
CA PRO A 117 -3.79 -0.59 -2.63
C PRO A 117 -4.10 -2.06 -2.91
N ILE A 118 -5.35 -2.49 -2.72
CA ILE A 118 -5.78 -3.86 -2.97
C ILE A 118 -5.51 -4.23 -4.44
N ILE A 119 -5.94 -3.38 -5.38
CA ILE A 119 -5.68 -3.58 -6.81
C ILE A 119 -4.18 -3.66 -7.08
N THR A 120 -3.38 -2.77 -6.50
CA THR A 120 -1.91 -2.78 -6.68
C THR A 120 -1.27 -4.06 -6.15
N VAL A 121 -1.69 -4.56 -4.97
CA VAL A 121 -1.23 -5.86 -4.45
C VAL A 121 -1.58 -7.00 -5.39
N ILE A 122 -2.82 -7.02 -5.91
CA ILE A 122 -3.27 -8.05 -6.86
C ILE A 122 -2.39 -8.04 -8.12
N LEU A 123 -2.18 -6.87 -8.72
CA LEU A 123 -1.38 -6.74 -9.94
C LEU A 123 0.09 -7.16 -9.71
N LEU A 124 0.70 -6.72 -8.61
CA LEU A 124 2.06 -7.13 -8.26
C LEU A 124 2.16 -8.63 -8.02
N THR A 125 1.16 -9.22 -7.37
CA THR A 125 1.12 -10.66 -7.08
C THR A 125 1.00 -11.47 -8.37
N ILE A 126 0.10 -11.08 -9.28
CA ILE A 126 -0.02 -11.67 -10.61
C ILE A 126 1.32 -11.59 -11.34
N SER A 127 1.96 -10.42 -11.35
CA SER A 127 3.26 -10.26 -12.00
C SER A 127 4.36 -11.13 -11.39
N ALA A 128 4.37 -11.31 -10.07
CA ALA A 128 5.34 -12.18 -9.40
C ALA A 128 5.17 -13.64 -9.85
N TYR A 129 3.92 -14.11 -10.00
CA TYR A 129 3.63 -15.44 -10.53
C TYR A 129 4.07 -15.61 -11.99
N PHE A 130 3.85 -14.60 -12.83
CA PHE A 130 4.35 -14.61 -14.22
C PHE A 130 5.88 -14.67 -14.27
N LEU A 131 6.56 -13.86 -13.46
CA LEU A 131 8.03 -13.89 -13.36
C LEU A 131 8.54 -15.25 -12.88
N PHE A 132 7.89 -15.84 -11.88
CA PHE A 132 8.23 -17.17 -11.39
C PHE A 132 8.06 -18.24 -12.48
N ALA A 133 6.93 -18.23 -13.18
CA ALA A 133 6.66 -19.16 -14.28
C ALA A 133 7.67 -19.01 -15.43
N LEU A 134 8.02 -17.78 -15.81
CA LEU A 134 9.04 -17.52 -16.83
C LEU A 134 10.42 -18.03 -16.40
N ASN A 135 10.82 -17.81 -15.14
CA ASN A 135 12.07 -18.36 -14.62
C ASN A 135 12.10 -19.90 -14.73
N LEU A 136 10.99 -20.59 -14.43
CA LEU A 136 10.90 -22.04 -14.58
C LEU A 136 10.98 -22.48 -16.06
N ILE A 137 10.25 -21.81 -16.96
CA ILE A 137 10.25 -22.13 -18.39
C ILE A 137 11.65 -21.92 -18.98
N TYR A 138 12.25 -20.75 -18.76
CA TYR A 138 13.60 -20.47 -19.26
C TYR A 138 14.66 -21.36 -18.61
N GLY A 139 14.52 -21.70 -17.32
CA GLY A 139 15.37 -22.69 -16.67
C GLY A 139 15.32 -24.04 -17.37
N LYS A 140 14.12 -24.52 -17.73
CA LYS A 140 13.94 -25.75 -18.50
C LYS A 140 14.58 -25.65 -19.89
N ILE A 141 14.37 -24.55 -20.61
CA ILE A 141 14.97 -24.35 -21.95
C ILE A 141 16.50 -24.27 -21.82
N TYR A 142 17.03 -23.65 -20.77
CA TYR A 142 18.47 -23.58 -20.51
C TYR A 142 19.08 -24.97 -20.29
N ILE A 143 18.45 -25.84 -19.51
CA ILE A 143 18.92 -27.22 -19.29
C ILE A 143 19.02 -27.97 -20.62
N ASN A 144 18.04 -27.79 -21.51
CA ASN A 144 17.99 -28.48 -22.80
C ASN A 144 18.98 -27.91 -23.84
N THR A 145 19.11 -26.59 -23.90
CA THR A 145 19.88 -25.92 -24.97
C THR A 145 21.30 -25.54 -24.55
N LYS A 146 21.56 -25.41 -23.25
CA LYS A 146 22.80 -24.87 -22.65
C LYS A 146 23.22 -23.51 -23.24
N SER A 147 22.26 -22.74 -23.75
CA SER A 147 22.52 -21.46 -24.42
C SER A 147 22.92 -20.38 -23.41
N LYS A 148 24.04 -19.69 -23.66
CA LYS A 148 24.53 -18.56 -22.85
C LYS A 148 23.56 -17.38 -22.84
N TYR A 149 22.80 -17.19 -23.92
CA TYR A 149 21.80 -16.12 -24.02
C TYR A 149 20.64 -16.32 -23.03
N ILE A 150 20.19 -17.56 -22.86
CA ILE A 150 19.11 -17.90 -21.93
C ILE A 150 19.58 -17.73 -20.49
N LEU A 151 20.83 -18.08 -20.20
CA LEU A 151 21.43 -17.82 -18.89
C LEU A 151 21.43 -16.32 -18.57
N GLY A 152 21.82 -15.47 -19.53
CA GLY A 152 21.77 -14.02 -19.37
C GLY A 152 20.35 -13.51 -19.10
N LEU A 153 19.34 -14.07 -19.77
CA LEU A 153 17.95 -13.71 -19.54
C LEU A 153 17.46 -14.11 -18.14
N ILE A 154 17.78 -15.33 -17.67
CA ILE A 154 17.47 -15.78 -16.31
C ILE A 154 18.14 -14.87 -15.27
N LEU A 155 19.39 -14.46 -15.52
CA LEU A 155 20.14 -13.56 -14.65
C LEU A 155 19.51 -12.17 -14.55
N VAL A 156 18.74 -11.73 -15.55
CA VAL A 156 17.93 -10.51 -15.50
C VAL A 156 16.57 -10.74 -14.80
N LEU A 157 15.95 -11.90 -15.01
CA LEU A 157 14.64 -12.23 -14.45
C LEU A 157 14.66 -12.48 -12.92
N ILE A 158 15.75 -13.02 -12.38
CA ILE A 158 15.87 -13.29 -10.93
C ILE A 158 15.84 -11.98 -10.11
N PRO A 159 16.68 -10.96 -10.40
CA PRO A 159 16.60 -9.66 -9.72
C PRO A 159 15.22 -9.03 -9.85
N LEU A 160 14.58 -9.15 -11.02
CA LEU A 160 13.25 -8.59 -11.24
C LEU A 160 12.19 -9.27 -10.35
N LEU A 161 12.30 -10.59 -10.14
CA LEU A 161 11.45 -11.32 -9.19
C LEU A 161 11.68 -10.83 -7.75
N VAL A 162 12.95 -10.63 -7.34
CA VAL A 162 13.28 -10.10 -6.01
C VAL A 162 12.67 -8.70 -5.82
N VAL A 163 12.84 -7.81 -6.80
CA VAL A 163 12.25 -6.47 -6.77
C VAL A 163 10.73 -6.53 -6.69
N SER A 164 10.08 -7.42 -7.45
CA SER A 164 8.63 -7.62 -7.39
C SER A 164 8.16 -8.04 -5.99
N THR A 165 8.85 -8.99 -5.34
CA THR A 165 8.52 -9.38 -3.96
C THR A 165 8.79 -8.28 -2.94
N PHE A 166 9.83 -7.46 -3.17
CA PHE A 166 10.12 -6.29 -2.34
C PHE A 166 9.02 -5.23 -2.47
N LEU A 167 8.52 -4.98 -3.68
CA LEU A 167 7.42 -4.03 -3.91
C LEU A 167 6.14 -4.42 -3.16
N ILE A 168 5.82 -5.71 -3.06
CA ILE A 168 4.67 -6.17 -2.24
C ILE A 168 4.84 -5.73 -0.78
N ARG A 169 6.06 -5.80 -0.23
CA ARG A 169 6.35 -5.31 1.14
C ARG A 169 6.26 -3.78 1.23
N VAL A 170 6.67 -3.06 0.20
CA VAL A 170 6.50 -1.59 0.15
C VAL A 170 5.03 -1.23 0.14
N VAL A 171 4.19 -1.96 -0.62
CA VAL A 171 2.75 -1.70 -0.65
C VAL A 171 2.10 -1.94 0.72
N LYS A 172 2.61 -2.85 1.55
CA LYS A 172 2.17 -2.98 2.96
C LYS A 172 2.25 -1.65 3.70
N SER A 173 3.36 -0.91 3.55
CA SER A 173 3.53 0.39 4.22
C SER A 173 2.54 1.45 3.71
N LEU A 174 2.10 1.31 2.45
CA LEU A 174 1.12 2.22 1.88
C LEU A 174 -0.27 2.05 2.52
N PHE A 175 -0.67 0.85 2.93
CA PHE A 175 -1.93 0.63 3.68
C PHE A 175 -2.00 1.44 4.98
N PHE A 176 -0.86 1.61 5.67
CA PHE A 176 -0.80 2.49 6.83
C PHE A 176 -0.89 3.96 6.43
N SER A 177 -0.27 4.33 5.31
CA SER A 177 -0.33 5.70 4.79
C SER A 177 -1.75 6.15 4.41
N SER A 178 -2.65 5.24 4.02
CA SER A 178 -4.05 5.62 3.73
C SER A 178 -4.82 6.10 4.96
N ALA A 179 -4.38 5.78 6.18
CA ALA A 179 -5.01 6.27 7.41
C ALA A 179 -4.58 7.69 7.79
N LEU A 180 -3.51 8.21 7.18
CA LEU A 180 -3.02 9.56 7.44
C LEU A 180 -3.88 10.59 6.68
N GLU A 181 -4.97 11.02 7.31
CA GLU A 181 -6.03 11.84 6.72
C GLU A 181 -5.58 13.26 6.32
N TYR A 182 -4.45 13.77 6.86
CA TYR A 182 -4.13 15.21 6.77
C TYR A 182 -2.64 15.55 6.66
N SER A 183 -1.84 14.76 5.94
CA SER A 183 -0.46 15.12 5.68
C SER A 183 -0.21 15.36 4.18
N MET A 184 0.58 16.38 3.86
CA MET A 184 1.16 16.57 2.51
C MET A 184 1.89 15.30 2.03
N ILE A 185 2.36 14.49 2.99
CA ILE A 185 2.97 13.18 2.81
C ILE A 185 1.94 12.16 2.29
N SER A 186 0.68 12.18 2.73
CA SER A 186 -0.40 11.32 2.23
C SER A 186 -0.69 11.57 0.75
N ASN A 187 -0.57 12.80 0.24
CA ASN A 187 -0.73 13.04 -1.20
C ASN A 187 0.47 12.56 -2.04
N ILE A 188 1.68 12.58 -1.49
CA ILE A 188 2.91 12.18 -2.20
C ILE A 188 3.13 10.66 -2.13
N LEU A 189 2.95 10.07 -0.95
CA LEU A 189 3.07 8.63 -0.71
C LEU A 189 1.78 7.88 -1.00
N GLY A 190 0.62 8.51 -0.85
CA GLY A 190 -0.66 7.83 -0.87
C GLY A 190 -1.19 7.49 -2.26
N PHE A 191 -2.46 7.13 -2.26
CA PHE A 191 -3.14 6.41 -3.35
C PHE A 191 -3.90 7.32 -4.30
N GLY A 192 -3.50 8.59 -4.44
CA GLY A 192 -3.94 9.37 -5.57
C GLY A 192 -3.54 8.69 -6.88
N ILE A 193 -4.26 8.97 -7.96
CA ILE A 193 -3.88 8.55 -9.34
C ILE A 193 -2.43 8.98 -9.66
N ASN A 194 -1.98 10.08 -9.04
CA ASN A 194 -0.64 10.63 -9.17
C ASN A 194 0.33 10.21 -8.05
N GLY A 195 -0.12 9.46 -7.05
CA GLY A 195 0.69 9.02 -5.92
C GLY A 195 1.42 7.70 -6.19
N LEU A 196 2.26 7.27 -5.25
CA LEU A 196 3.13 6.09 -5.41
C LEU A 196 2.32 4.81 -5.72
N GLY A 197 1.16 4.64 -5.08
CA GLY A 197 0.28 3.49 -5.32
C GLY A 197 -0.29 3.42 -6.73
N GLY A 198 -0.66 4.57 -7.30
CA GLY A 198 -1.11 4.68 -8.69
C GLY A 198 0.00 4.40 -9.69
N MET A 199 1.19 4.98 -9.46
CA MET A 199 2.37 4.74 -10.29
C MET A 199 2.78 3.26 -10.30
N LEU A 200 2.78 2.60 -9.14
CA LEU A 200 3.05 1.17 -9.04
C LEU A 200 2.00 0.32 -9.77
N SER A 201 0.72 0.70 -9.70
CA SER A 201 -0.34 0.02 -10.43
C SER A 201 -0.13 0.10 -11.94
N ILE A 202 0.16 1.29 -12.48
CA ILE A 202 0.42 1.49 -13.91
C ILE A 202 1.63 0.67 -14.37
N ILE A 203 2.74 0.72 -13.63
CA ILE A 203 3.95 -0.07 -13.95
C ILE A 203 3.64 -1.56 -13.94
N SER A 204 2.83 -2.03 -12.98
CA SER A 204 2.45 -3.44 -12.88
C SER A 204 1.61 -3.90 -14.06
N VAL A 205 0.73 -3.07 -14.60
CA VAL A 205 -0.05 -3.38 -15.82
C VAL A 205 0.88 -3.60 -17.02
N PHE A 206 1.81 -2.68 -17.26
CA PHE A 206 2.79 -2.84 -18.35
C PHE A 206 3.68 -4.07 -18.17
N MET A 207 4.06 -4.35 -16.93
CA MET A 207 4.83 -5.54 -16.59
C MET A 207 4.05 -6.83 -16.89
N ILE A 208 2.78 -6.93 -16.47
CA ILE A 208 1.92 -8.08 -16.78
C ILE A 208 1.77 -8.25 -18.30
N LEU A 209 1.53 -7.18 -19.05
CA LEU A 209 1.44 -7.23 -20.50
C LEU A 209 2.73 -7.76 -21.14
N GLY A 210 3.89 -7.20 -20.78
CA GLY A 210 5.19 -7.67 -21.28
C GLY A 210 5.47 -9.14 -20.94
N LEU A 211 5.18 -9.55 -19.70
CA LEU A 211 5.39 -10.93 -19.25
C LEU A 211 4.42 -11.91 -19.92
N SER A 212 3.18 -11.50 -20.18
CA SER A 212 2.20 -12.34 -20.87
C SER A 212 2.63 -12.63 -22.31
N ILE A 213 3.19 -11.63 -23.00
CA ILE A 213 3.74 -11.78 -24.36
C ILE A 213 4.97 -12.69 -24.33
N LEU A 214 5.90 -12.46 -23.40
CA LEU A 214 7.09 -13.32 -23.24
C LEU A 214 6.71 -14.78 -22.96
N LEU A 215 5.73 -15.00 -22.09
CA LEU A 215 5.28 -16.33 -21.72
C LEU A 215 4.59 -17.04 -22.89
N TYR A 216 3.80 -16.30 -23.67
CA TYR A 216 3.22 -16.79 -24.91
C TYR A 216 4.28 -17.23 -25.93
N LEU A 217 5.29 -16.39 -26.17
CA LEU A 217 6.38 -16.69 -27.10
C LEU A 217 7.27 -17.85 -26.63
N SER A 218 7.50 -17.98 -25.32
CA SER A 218 8.36 -19.04 -24.76
C SER A 218 7.77 -20.46 -24.88
N ASN A 219 6.47 -20.57 -25.15
CA ASN A 219 5.75 -21.84 -25.30
C ASN A 219 5.39 -22.17 -26.77
N GLN A 220 5.92 -21.39 -27.73
CA GLN A 220 6.02 -21.82 -29.13
C GLN A 220 7.28 -22.67 -29.31
#